data_AF-A0A7L9BHS3-F1
#
_entry.id   AF-A0A7L9BHS3-F1
#
_cell.length_a   1.000
_cell.length_b   1.000
_cell.length_c   1.000
_cell.angle_alpha   90.00
_cell.angle_beta   90.00
_cell.angle_gamma   90.00
#
_symmetry.space_group_name_H-M   'P 1'
#
loop_
_entity.id
_entity.type
_entity.pdbx_description
1 polymer ?
#
loop_
_entity_poly.entity_id
_entity_poly.type
_entity_poly.pdbx_seq_one_letter_code
_entity_poly.pdbx_strand_id
1 'polypeptide(L)'
;MKNQMKNPISLLFIALAVSVYAQKVDLARMDRDIEVAENALQTLIKQQFVSQRMFFPLEIEGSYQEGFGVTFRLPPDYTTPMAISFSGDNDNIVILDGNAAGGGVWQYTGRERHDRARVEIQEDAIRLKEKAKAANRRINLDSMRNDYNLKVIEAAKNFILDYNELLSQLAPNERIMITNQGDQPRMWVNRYFSSPKRSHISVDALKSDLLQFKQGKLTREQMLAKIAVVNTESVDAPEPDLELLSSIFNRLYRSDLSKTYFTDNSIYYERLKNFGAVYYMKVYSSNQRDMFKYSMPTLKLDDLDQATRDKKVKELYPAFEKELKENMIEYGRTLKSLNDDEQLIVNVKLTRCDDCGIPYSIEASVKASVLKEHASGKLSKEAAVSKVVIKKGPIQ
;
A
#
# COMPACT_ATOMS: atom_id res chain seq x y z
N MET A 1 -11.09 -78.22 -18.45
CA MET A 1 -11.07 -77.92 -16.99
C MET A 1 -9.65 -77.55 -16.59
N LYS A 2 -9.47 -76.36 -15.98
CA LYS A 2 -8.43 -75.95 -14.96
C LYS A 2 -6.95 -76.34 -15.21
N ASN A 3 -5.92 -75.50 -15.17
CA ASN A 3 -5.59 -74.23 -14.49
C ASN A 3 -4.45 -73.55 -15.30
N GLN A 4 -4.50 -72.27 -15.65
CA GLN A 4 -4.03 -71.10 -14.87
C GLN A 4 -2.63 -71.24 -14.24
N MET A 5 -1.62 -70.69 -14.92
CA MET A 5 -0.48 -70.01 -14.30
C MET A 5 -0.25 -68.69 -15.04
N LYS A 6 -0.66 -67.60 -14.41
CA LYS A 6 -0.38 -66.22 -14.84
C LYS A 6 0.86 -65.74 -14.08
N ASN A 7 1.90 -65.34 -14.81
CA ASN A 7 3.06 -64.63 -14.28
C ASN A 7 2.63 -63.25 -13.75
N PRO A 8 3.05 -62.83 -12.54
CA PRO A 8 2.91 -61.45 -12.12
C PRO A 8 4.12 -60.65 -12.62
N ILE A 9 3.91 -59.84 -13.66
CA ILE A 9 4.83 -58.74 -14.00
C ILE A 9 4.62 -57.65 -12.93
N SER A 10 5.50 -57.62 -11.94
CA SER A 10 5.62 -56.50 -10.99
C SER A 10 6.17 -55.28 -11.73
N LEU A 11 5.27 -54.38 -12.12
CA LEU A 11 5.61 -53.05 -12.60
C LEU A 11 5.84 -52.16 -11.37
N LEU A 12 7.11 -52.06 -10.97
CA LEU A 12 7.58 -51.18 -9.91
C LEU A 12 7.51 -49.72 -10.41
N PHE A 13 6.40 -49.04 -10.16
CA PHE A 13 6.30 -47.59 -10.29
C PHE A 13 7.17 -46.96 -9.19
N ILE A 14 8.42 -46.63 -9.53
CA ILE A 14 9.25 -45.73 -8.71
C ILE A 14 8.61 -44.35 -8.84
N ALA A 15 7.74 -44.02 -7.90
CA ALA A 15 7.36 -42.66 -7.63
C ALA A 15 8.62 -41.93 -7.18
N LEU A 16 9.25 -41.21 -8.11
CA LEU A 16 10.19 -40.15 -7.81
C LEU A 16 9.41 -39.07 -7.04
N ALA A 17 9.30 -39.26 -5.73
CA ALA A 17 9.03 -38.20 -4.80
C ALA A 17 10.21 -37.24 -4.91
N VAL A 18 10.09 -36.26 -5.80
CA VAL A 18 10.95 -35.08 -5.79
C VAL A 18 10.64 -34.39 -4.48
N SER A 19 11.45 -34.68 -3.47
CA SER A 19 11.52 -33.89 -2.26
C SER A 19 11.90 -32.49 -2.73
N VAL A 20 10.90 -31.61 -2.86
CA VAL A 20 11.14 -30.17 -2.95
C VAL A 20 11.76 -29.83 -1.61
N TYR A 21 13.09 -29.85 -1.58
CA TYR A 21 13.85 -29.29 -0.47
C TYR A 21 13.45 -27.82 -0.40
N ALA A 22 12.57 -27.50 0.54
CA ALA A 22 12.43 -26.15 1.04
C ALA A 22 13.79 -25.78 1.63
N GLN A 23 14.66 -25.17 0.81
CA GLN A 23 15.90 -24.60 1.28
C GLN A 23 15.50 -23.57 2.34
N LYS A 24 15.97 -23.79 3.57
CA LYS A 24 15.76 -22.84 4.66
C LYS A 24 16.39 -21.52 4.23
N VAL A 25 15.58 -20.48 4.08
CA VAL A 25 16.03 -19.15 3.63
C VAL A 25 17.07 -18.63 4.62
N ASP A 26 18.22 -18.21 4.09
CA ASP A 26 19.22 -17.49 4.86
C ASP A 26 18.79 -16.02 4.93
N LEU A 27 18.21 -15.64 6.07
CA LEU A 27 17.70 -14.29 6.32
C LEU A 27 18.80 -13.24 6.21
N ALA A 28 20.00 -13.51 6.75
CA ALA A 28 21.09 -12.55 6.69
C ALA A 28 21.58 -12.32 5.25
N ARG A 29 21.53 -13.35 4.40
CA ARG A 29 21.78 -13.18 2.97
C ARG A 29 20.63 -12.48 2.27
N MET A 30 19.37 -12.81 2.61
CA MET A 30 18.19 -12.17 2.03
C MET A 30 18.19 -10.67 2.28
N ASP A 31 18.52 -10.25 3.50
CA ASP A 31 18.60 -8.82 3.87
C ASP A 31 19.64 -8.09 3.02
N ARG A 32 20.83 -8.68 2.82
CA ARG A 32 21.85 -8.11 1.92
C ARG A 32 21.38 -8.06 0.46
N ASP A 33 20.75 -9.12 -0.02
CA ASP A 33 20.20 -9.20 -1.38
C ASP A 33 19.12 -8.10 -1.59
N ILE A 34 18.30 -7.84 -0.56
CA ILE A 34 17.29 -6.77 -0.54
C ILE A 34 17.96 -5.39 -0.57
N GLU A 35 18.95 -5.11 0.26
CA GLU A 35 19.67 -3.82 0.26
C GLU A 35 20.32 -3.52 -1.12
N VAL A 36 20.88 -4.53 -1.77
CA VAL A 36 21.41 -4.38 -3.14
C VAL A 36 20.27 -4.09 -4.12
N ALA A 37 19.14 -4.78 -3.97
CA ALA A 37 17.97 -4.61 -4.82
C ALA A 37 17.29 -3.23 -4.64
N GLU A 38 17.25 -2.69 -3.41
CA GLU A 38 16.81 -1.32 -3.11
C GLU A 38 17.64 -0.29 -3.90
N ASN A 39 18.97 -0.41 -3.86
CA ASN A 39 19.87 0.48 -4.58
C ASN A 39 19.68 0.40 -6.10
N ALA A 40 19.47 -0.80 -6.64
CA ALA A 40 19.18 -1.01 -8.06
C ALA A 40 17.86 -0.35 -8.47
N LEU A 41 16.79 -0.58 -7.70
CA LEU A 41 15.48 0.04 -7.95
C LEU A 41 15.56 1.57 -7.83
N GLN A 42 16.25 2.08 -6.81
CA GLN A 42 16.46 3.51 -6.61
C GLN A 42 17.18 4.14 -7.81
N THR A 43 18.17 3.45 -8.36
CA THR A 43 18.92 3.91 -9.55
C THR A 43 18.03 3.93 -10.79
N LEU A 44 17.27 2.87 -11.04
CA LEU A 44 16.34 2.79 -12.18
C LEU A 44 15.28 3.88 -12.12
N ILE A 45 14.71 4.12 -10.94
CA ILE A 45 13.73 5.20 -10.76
C ILE A 45 14.41 6.54 -11.03
N LYS A 46 15.56 6.85 -10.42
CA LYS A 46 16.30 8.10 -10.66
C LYS A 46 16.63 8.32 -12.14
N GLN A 47 16.95 7.25 -12.88
CA GLN A 47 17.22 7.32 -14.33
C GLN A 47 16.02 7.82 -15.14
N GLN A 48 14.79 7.53 -14.72
CA GLN A 48 13.57 8.05 -15.37
C GLN A 48 13.37 9.57 -15.17
N PHE A 49 14.11 10.16 -14.23
CA PHE A 49 13.99 11.57 -13.82
C PHE A 49 15.29 12.36 -14.05
N VAL A 50 16.24 11.91 -14.87
CA VAL A 50 17.59 12.52 -15.05
C VAL A 50 17.55 14.00 -15.45
N SER A 51 16.49 14.49 -16.09
CA SER A 51 16.31 15.91 -16.43
C SER A 51 15.63 16.75 -15.33
N GLN A 52 15.18 16.13 -14.24
CA GLN A 52 14.38 16.73 -13.17
C GLN A 52 15.14 16.64 -11.84
N ARG A 53 15.56 17.78 -11.30
CA ARG A 53 16.11 17.83 -9.93
C ARG A 53 15.04 17.41 -8.93
N MET A 54 15.24 16.24 -8.32
CA MET A 54 14.36 15.77 -7.25
C MET A 54 14.72 16.43 -5.93
N PHE A 55 13.71 16.95 -5.26
CA PHE A 55 13.87 17.69 -4.01
C PHE A 55 14.03 16.80 -2.78
N PHE A 56 13.50 15.58 -2.82
CA PHE A 56 13.56 14.63 -1.72
C PHE A 56 14.44 13.42 -2.07
N PRO A 57 15.20 12.89 -1.10
CA PRO A 57 15.87 11.62 -1.28
C PRO A 57 14.80 10.53 -1.52
N LEU A 58 14.99 9.75 -2.59
CA LEU A 58 14.24 8.51 -2.81
C LEU A 58 14.79 7.47 -1.84
N GLU A 59 14.10 7.20 -0.75
CA GLU A 59 14.42 6.12 0.18
C GLU A 59 13.46 4.97 -0.09
N ILE A 60 14.01 3.83 -0.49
CA ILE A 60 13.23 2.62 -0.75
C ILE A 60 13.50 1.65 0.38
N GLU A 61 12.45 1.16 1.03
CA GLU A 61 12.56 0.18 2.11
C GLU A 61 12.04 -1.18 1.64
N GLY A 62 12.92 -2.16 1.59
CA GLY A 62 12.64 -3.55 1.29
C GLY A 62 12.37 -4.36 2.55
N SER A 63 11.42 -5.29 2.48
CA SER A 63 11.18 -6.25 3.56
C SER A 63 10.77 -7.60 3.00
N TYR A 64 11.33 -8.68 3.55
CA TYR A 64 10.94 -10.05 3.24
C TYR A 64 9.92 -10.58 4.26
N GLN A 65 8.93 -11.31 3.76
CA GLN A 65 7.96 -12.05 4.56
C GLN A 65 7.79 -13.45 3.98
N GLU A 66 8.12 -14.48 4.76
CA GLU A 66 8.01 -15.88 4.33
C GLU A 66 6.60 -16.22 3.86
N GLY A 67 6.50 -16.90 2.72
CA GLY A 67 5.26 -17.31 2.07
C GLY A 67 4.56 -16.17 1.31
N PHE A 68 4.98 -14.92 1.50
CA PHE A 68 4.50 -13.78 0.71
C PHE A 68 5.54 -13.35 -0.33
N GLY A 69 6.78 -13.13 0.10
CA GLY A 69 7.90 -12.68 -0.73
C GLY A 69 8.47 -11.33 -0.28
N VAL A 70 8.95 -10.53 -1.23
CA VAL A 70 9.62 -9.25 -0.94
C VAL A 70 8.73 -8.07 -1.34
N THR A 71 8.62 -7.10 -0.45
CA THR A 71 7.95 -5.81 -0.69
C THR A 71 8.97 -4.68 -0.62
N PHE A 72 9.05 -3.87 -1.68
CA PHE A 72 9.76 -2.60 -1.71
C PHE A 72 8.76 -1.45 -1.55
N ARG A 73 8.97 -0.60 -0.55
CA ARG A 73 8.13 0.56 -0.25
C ARG A 73 8.80 1.83 -0.73
N LEU A 74 8.09 2.55 -1.59
CA LEU A 74 8.44 3.90 -2.04
C LEU A 74 7.82 4.92 -1.10
N PRO A 75 8.40 6.13 -0.97
CA PRO A 75 7.78 7.19 -0.19
C PRO A 75 6.41 7.57 -0.81
N PRO A 76 5.36 7.79 0.01
CA PRO A 76 4.01 8.03 -0.48
C PRO A 76 3.92 9.30 -1.36
N ASP A 77 4.70 10.32 -1.03
CA ASP A 77 4.74 11.62 -1.73
C ASP A 77 5.81 11.68 -2.83
N TYR A 78 6.40 10.56 -3.23
CA TYR A 78 7.47 10.54 -4.23
C TYR A 78 7.00 10.88 -5.66
N THR A 79 5.69 10.83 -5.90
CA THR A 79 5.10 11.01 -7.24
C THR A 79 4.41 12.37 -7.44
N THR A 80 4.43 13.23 -6.42
CA THR A 80 3.77 14.54 -6.46
C THR A 80 4.82 15.65 -6.64
N PRO A 81 4.71 16.50 -7.69
CA PRO A 81 5.46 17.73 -7.76
C PRO A 81 5.14 18.59 -6.52
N MET A 82 6.14 19.19 -5.88
CA MET A 82 5.87 20.10 -4.77
C MET A 82 5.16 21.35 -5.30
N ALA A 83 3.92 21.53 -4.85
CA ALA A 83 3.13 22.73 -5.07
C ALA A 83 3.14 23.55 -3.77
N ILE A 84 3.83 24.68 -3.77
CA ILE A 84 3.82 25.62 -2.64
C ILE A 84 2.77 26.69 -2.92
N SER A 85 1.72 26.77 -2.09
CA SER A 85 0.80 27.91 -2.11
C SER A 85 1.28 28.99 -1.15
N PHE A 86 1.49 30.20 -1.68
CA PHE A 86 1.78 31.36 -0.84
C PHE A 86 0.50 32.19 -0.72
N SER A 87 -0.03 32.26 0.50
CA SER A 87 -1.30 32.90 0.88
C SER A 87 -2.52 32.03 0.56
N GLY A 88 -3.53 32.08 1.43
CA GLY A 88 -4.73 31.21 1.41
C GLY A 88 -5.69 31.38 0.23
N ASP A 89 -5.21 31.94 -0.89
CA ASP A 89 -5.91 32.00 -2.16
C ASP A 89 -5.18 31.09 -3.16
N ASN A 90 -5.94 30.21 -3.83
CA ASN A 90 -5.46 29.19 -4.78
C ASN A 90 -4.75 29.74 -6.05
N ASP A 91 -4.51 31.05 -6.12
CA ASP A 91 -4.00 31.74 -7.31
C ASP A 91 -2.46 31.83 -7.37
N ASN A 92 -1.74 31.47 -6.29
CA ASN A 92 -0.28 31.51 -6.23
C ASN A 92 0.33 30.14 -5.90
N ILE A 93 0.24 29.20 -6.85
CA ILE A 93 0.89 27.88 -6.75
C ILE A 93 2.26 27.92 -7.45
N VAL A 94 3.33 27.74 -6.69
CA VAL A 94 4.68 27.52 -7.23
C VAL A 94 4.93 26.02 -7.34
N ILE A 95 5.15 25.54 -8.57
CA ILE A 95 5.51 24.14 -8.83
C ILE A 95 7.03 24.05 -9.00
N LEU A 96 7.67 23.33 -8.09
CA LEU A 96 9.10 23.00 -8.17
C LEU A 96 9.26 21.68 -8.93
N ASP A 97 9.08 21.72 -10.24
CA ASP A 97 9.40 20.60 -11.15
C ASP A 97 10.74 20.93 -11.81
N GLY A 98 11.78 20.17 -11.47
CA GLY A 98 13.19 20.50 -11.70
C GLY A 98 13.67 20.54 -13.15
N ASN A 99 12.83 20.94 -14.11
CA ASN A 99 13.16 21.16 -15.51
C ASN A 99 14.06 22.40 -15.66
N ALA A 100 15.37 22.15 -15.76
CA ALA A 100 16.38 23.14 -16.08
C ALA A 100 16.46 23.36 -17.61
N ALA A 101 15.43 23.97 -18.20
CA ALA A 101 15.48 24.49 -19.56
C ALA A 101 14.40 25.57 -19.76
N GLY A 102 14.69 26.78 -19.32
CA GLY A 102 13.78 27.93 -19.35
C GLY A 102 13.55 28.42 -17.94
N GLY A 103 14.17 29.55 -17.59
CA GLY A 103 14.20 30.10 -16.25
C GLY A 103 12.84 30.03 -15.56
N GLY A 104 12.86 29.69 -14.26
CA GLY A 104 11.66 29.76 -13.42
C GLY A 104 10.96 31.07 -13.72
N VAL A 105 9.78 30.98 -14.33
CA VAL A 105 8.97 32.16 -14.62
C VAL A 105 8.47 32.62 -13.27
N TRP A 106 9.19 33.56 -12.69
CA TRP A 106 8.71 34.36 -11.56
C TRP A 106 7.54 35.18 -12.07
N GLN A 107 6.33 34.61 -12.03
CA GLN A 107 5.14 35.38 -12.32
C GLN A 107 4.63 35.97 -11.00
N TYR A 108 5.20 37.11 -10.63
CA TYR A 108 4.64 37.98 -9.60
C TYR A 108 3.29 38.51 -10.11
N THR A 109 2.18 37.98 -9.61
CA THR A 109 0.86 38.62 -9.70
C THR A 109 0.65 39.50 -8.46
N GLY A 110 1.64 40.35 -8.16
CA GLY A 110 1.47 41.42 -7.19
C GLY A 110 0.63 42.53 -7.82
N ARG A 111 -0.53 42.83 -7.23
CA ARG A 111 -1.23 44.10 -7.49
C ARG A 111 -0.34 45.24 -6.99
N GLU A 112 0.46 45.83 -7.87
CA GLU A 112 0.97 47.18 -7.63
C GLU A 112 -0.20 48.16 -7.69
N ARG A 113 -0.58 48.70 -6.53
CA ARG A 113 -1.31 49.96 -6.48
C ARG A 113 -0.35 51.06 -6.91
N HIS A 114 -0.47 51.51 -8.15
CA HIS A 114 -0.05 52.86 -8.50
C HIS A 114 -1.12 53.51 -9.39
N ASP A 115 -1.82 54.47 -8.78
CA ASP A 115 -2.56 55.51 -9.49
C ASP A 115 -1.58 56.31 -10.35
N ARG A 116 -1.77 56.31 -11.68
CA ARG A 116 -1.93 57.52 -12.52
C ARG A 116 -2.11 57.18 -13.99
N ALA A 117 -2.85 58.07 -14.64
CA ALA A 117 -3.56 57.87 -15.88
C ALA A 117 -2.72 57.95 -17.17
N ARG A 118 -3.23 57.22 -18.18
CA ARG A 118 -3.52 57.63 -19.58
C ARG A 118 -2.48 57.42 -20.70
N VAL A 119 -2.96 56.64 -21.69
CA VAL A 119 -2.69 56.60 -23.16
C VAL A 119 -1.51 55.73 -23.66
N GLU A 120 -1.81 54.51 -24.15
CA GLU A 120 -1.64 54.10 -25.56
C GLU A 120 -2.29 52.72 -25.79
N ILE A 121 -3.31 52.66 -26.67
CA ILE A 121 -4.15 51.47 -26.89
C ILE A 121 -3.85 50.92 -28.28
N GLN A 122 -2.95 49.94 -28.39
CA GLN A 122 -3.04 48.88 -29.41
C GLN A 122 -2.08 47.70 -29.16
N GLU A 123 -0.85 47.92 -28.68
CA GLU A 123 0.08 46.81 -28.37
C GLU A 123 -0.33 46.01 -27.12
N ASP A 124 -0.95 46.67 -26.14
CA ASP A 124 -1.37 46.02 -24.89
C ASP A 124 -2.53 45.04 -25.09
N ALA A 125 -3.37 45.19 -26.11
CA ALA A 125 -4.46 44.25 -26.37
C ALA A 125 -3.97 42.88 -26.88
N ILE A 126 -2.85 42.86 -27.61
CA ILE A 126 -2.20 41.62 -28.07
C ILE A 126 -1.47 40.97 -26.89
N ARG A 127 -0.73 41.76 -26.09
CA ARG A 127 -0.07 41.28 -24.88
C ARG A 127 -1.04 40.83 -23.79
N LEU A 128 -2.22 41.45 -23.64
CA LEU A 128 -3.26 41.05 -22.70
C LEU A 128 -3.97 39.77 -23.13
N LYS A 129 -4.17 39.54 -24.44
CA LYS A 129 -4.70 38.25 -24.93
C LYS A 129 -3.68 37.12 -24.82
N GLU A 130 -2.40 37.38 -25.03
CA GLU A 130 -1.33 36.40 -24.81
C GLU A 130 -1.07 36.15 -23.32
N LYS A 131 -1.10 37.19 -22.47
CA LYS A 131 -1.05 37.06 -21.01
C LYS A 131 -2.30 36.39 -20.44
N ALA A 132 -3.49 36.62 -21.00
CA ALA A 132 -4.70 35.90 -20.62
C ALA A 132 -4.68 34.44 -21.08
N LYS A 133 -4.05 34.12 -22.23
CA LYS A 133 -3.76 32.74 -22.65
C LYS A 133 -2.72 32.06 -21.76
N ALA A 134 -1.72 32.80 -21.25
CA ALA A 134 -0.71 32.29 -20.33
C ALA A 134 -1.25 32.12 -18.90
N ALA A 135 -2.09 33.05 -18.42
CA ALA A 135 -2.73 32.99 -17.10
C ALA A 135 -3.81 31.90 -16.98
N ASN A 136 -4.34 31.41 -18.11
CA ASN A 136 -5.26 30.27 -18.12
C ASN A 136 -4.58 28.90 -18.21
N ARG A 137 -3.24 28.81 -18.17
CA ARG A 137 -2.57 27.53 -17.92
C ARG A 137 -2.67 27.21 -16.43
N ARG A 138 -3.86 26.77 -15.99
CA ARG A 138 -3.94 25.91 -14.80
C ARG A 138 -2.98 24.76 -15.06
N ILE A 139 -1.85 24.74 -14.37
CA ILE A 139 -0.90 23.64 -14.50
C ILE A 139 -1.67 22.40 -14.07
N ASN A 140 -1.88 21.48 -15.01
CA ASN A 140 -2.65 20.28 -14.77
C ASN A 140 -1.77 19.32 -13.96
N LEU A 141 -1.77 19.53 -12.63
CA LEU A 141 -1.05 18.72 -11.66
C LEU A 141 -1.38 17.23 -11.81
N ASP A 142 -2.61 16.90 -12.20
CA ASP A 142 -3.04 15.52 -12.44
C ASP A 142 -2.30 14.90 -13.64
N SER A 143 -2.08 15.67 -14.71
CA SER A 143 -1.32 15.20 -15.89
C SER A 143 0.14 14.94 -15.53
N MET A 144 0.79 15.87 -14.83
CA MET A 144 2.19 15.70 -14.43
C MET A 144 2.34 14.51 -13.50
N ARG A 145 1.45 14.36 -12.52
CA ARG A 145 1.48 13.25 -11.58
C ARG A 145 1.27 11.90 -12.26
N ASN A 146 0.35 11.83 -13.22
CA ASN A 146 0.18 10.61 -14.01
C ASN A 146 1.44 10.25 -14.79
N ASP A 147 2.13 11.24 -15.39
CA ASP A 147 3.41 11.01 -16.07
C ASP A 147 4.50 10.51 -15.11
N TYR A 148 4.59 11.08 -13.90
CA TYR A 148 5.49 10.61 -12.85
C TYR A 148 5.15 9.17 -12.41
N ASN A 149 3.86 8.85 -12.21
CA ASN A 149 3.41 7.51 -11.86
C ASN A 149 3.80 6.49 -12.94
N LEU A 150 3.60 6.82 -14.21
CA LEU A 150 3.94 5.96 -15.34
C LEU A 150 5.43 5.65 -15.40
N LYS A 151 6.29 6.66 -15.18
CA LYS A 151 7.74 6.49 -15.09
C LYS A 151 8.16 5.55 -13.95
N VAL A 152 7.55 5.72 -12.76
CA VAL A 152 7.79 4.84 -11.62
C VAL A 152 7.33 3.41 -11.92
N ILE A 153 6.16 3.24 -12.53
CA ILE A 153 5.63 1.92 -12.93
C ILE A 153 6.55 1.26 -13.95
N GLU A 154 7.07 2.01 -14.92
CA GLU A 154 8.01 1.50 -15.93
C GLU A 154 9.32 1.05 -15.28
N ALA A 155 9.91 1.87 -14.40
CA ALA A 155 11.10 1.50 -13.64
C ALA A 155 10.86 0.24 -12.78
N ALA A 156 9.71 0.15 -12.12
CA ALA A 156 9.31 -1.00 -11.32
C ALA A 156 9.17 -2.28 -12.16
N LYS A 157 8.54 -2.18 -13.34
CA LYS A 157 8.42 -3.30 -14.29
C LYS A 157 9.79 -3.78 -14.77
N ASN A 158 10.67 -2.85 -15.18
CA ASN A 158 12.02 -3.20 -15.63
C ASN A 158 12.85 -3.81 -14.51
N PHE A 159 12.76 -3.26 -13.29
CA PHE A 159 13.40 -3.86 -12.13
C PHE A 159 12.94 -5.30 -11.88
N ILE A 160 11.62 -5.53 -11.84
CA ILE A 160 11.06 -6.87 -11.63
C ILE A 160 11.50 -7.84 -12.73
N LEU A 161 11.54 -7.41 -13.99
CA LEU A 161 11.94 -8.29 -15.09
C LEU A 161 13.44 -8.58 -15.10
N ASP A 162 14.26 -7.53 -14.97
CA ASP A 162 15.68 -7.60 -15.31
C ASP A 162 16.57 -7.80 -14.06
N TYR A 163 16.06 -7.50 -12.86
CA TYR A 163 16.82 -7.54 -11.60
C TYR A 163 16.23 -8.48 -10.53
N ASN A 164 15.19 -9.27 -10.84
CA ASN A 164 14.64 -10.23 -9.86
C ASN A 164 15.63 -11.33 -9.42
N GLU A 165 16.73 -11.53 -10.15
CA GLU A 165 17.78 -12.50 -9.79
C GLU A 165 18.54 -12.11 -8.53
N LEU A 166 18.56 -10.81 -8.20
CA LEU A 166 19.11 -10.33 -6.93
C LEU A 166 18.42 -11.04 -5.76
N LEU A 167 17.12 -11.30 -5.90
CA LEU A 167 16.29 -12.02 -4.92
C LEU A 167 16.26 -13.52 -5.23
N SER A 168 17.44 -14.14 -5.24
CA SER A 168 17.65 -15.53 -5.66
C SER A 168 17.01 -16.57 -4.73
N GLN A 169 16.81 -16.22 -3.46
CA GLN A 169 16.26 -17.10 -2.43
C GLN A 169 14.72 -17.12 -2.38
N LEU A 170 14.05 -16.30 -3.19
CA LEU A 170 12.58 -16.27 -3.25
C LEU A 170 12.01 -17.59 -3.77
N ALA A 171 11.04 -18.14 -3.06
CA ALA A 171 10.34 -19.34 -3.48
C ALA A 171 9.44 -19.06 -4.70
N PRO A 172 9.17 -20.06 -5.57
CA PRO A 172 8.37 -19.84 -6.78
C PRO A 172 6.95 -19.31 -6.52
N ASN A 173 6.35 -19.65 -5.38
CA ASN A 173 5.02 -19.20 -4.97
C ASN A 173 4.99 -17.81 -4.32
N GLU A 174 6.16 -17.23 -4.06
CA GLU A 174 6.29 -15.88 -3.49
C GLU A 174 6.30 -14.82 -4.59
N ARG A 175 6.06 -13.57 -4.22
CA ARG A 175 5.98 -12.43 -5.16
C ARG A 175 6.99 -11.33 -4.84
N ILE A 176 7.28 -10.52 -5.84
CA ILE A 176 7.99 -9.25 -5.68
C ILE A 176 6.95 -8.15 -5.85
N MET A 177 6.81 -7.28 -4.86
CA MET A 177 5.86 -6.16 -4.85
C MET A 177 6.61 -4.84 -4.67
N ILE A 178 6.31 -3.84 -5.49
CA ILE A 178 6.79 -2.46 -5.35
C ILE A 178 5.57 -1.59 -5.13
N THR A 179 5.52 -0.85 -4.03
CA THR A 179 4.35 -0.01 -3.70
C THR A 179 4.75 1.28 -3.02
N ASN A 180 3.95 2.34 -3.17
CA ASN A 180 4.09 3.55 -2.35
C ASN A 180 3.11 3.59 -1.16
N GLN A 181 2.50 2.45 -0.82
CA GLN A 181 1.69 2.29 0.38
C GLN A 181 2.60 2.18 1.61
N GLY A 182 2.62 3.23 2.43
CA GLY A 182 3.45 3.33 3.63
C GLY A 182 2.66 3.69 4.89
N ASP A 183 3.28 3.44 6.04
CA ASP A 183 2.77 3.79 7.36
C ASP A 183 2.89 5.31 7.57
N GLN A 184 1.79 6.00 7.28
CA GLN A 184 1.51 7.42 7.54
C GLN A 184 2.05 8.43 6.53
N PRO A 185 1.28 9.50 6.24
CA PRO A 185 1.83 10.67 5.58
C PRO A 185 2.92 11.31 6.44
N ARG A 186 3.88 11.96 5.78
CA ARG A 186 4.77 12.91 6.46
C ARG A 186 3.91 14.05 6.99
N MET A 187 3.49 13.97 8.26
CA MET A 187 2.58 14.90 8.93
C MET A 187 3.00 16.38 8.77
N TRP A 188 4.30 16.64 8.63
CA TRP A 188 4.83 18.00 8.42
C TRP A 188 4.56 18.54 7.01
N VAL A 189 4.50 17.68 5.99
CA VAL A 189 4.24 18.08 4.60
C VAL A 189 2.78 18.53 4.47
N ASN A 190 1.83 17.78 5.04
CA ASN A 190 0.41 18.12 5.00
C ASN A 190 0.04 19.41 5.78
N ARG A 191 0.92 19.88 6.68
CA ARG A 191 0.69 21.10 7.46
C ARG A 191 0.98 22.38 6.66
N TYR A 192 1.84 22.29 5.63
CA TYR A 192 2.29 23.44 4.84
C TYR A 192 1.97 23.33 3.35
N PHE A 193 1.61 22.14 2.88
CA PHE A 193 1.25 21.88 1.48
C PHE A 193 -0.15 21.27 1.44
N SER A 194 -1.03 21.80 0.60
CA SER A 194 -2.31 21.14 0.30
C SER A 194 -2.00 19.74 -0.20
N SER A 195 -2.33 18.70 0.59
CA SER A 195 -2.05 17.32 0.23
C SER A 195 -2.77 17.03 -1.09
N PRO A 196 -2.07 16.92 -2.23
CA PRO A 196 -2.71 16.54 -3.48
C PRO A 196 -3.33 15.16 -3.26
N LYS A 197 -4.38 14.82 -4.02
CA LYS A 197 -4.92 13.44 -4.05
C LYS A 197 -3.75 12.47 -4.10
N ARG A 198 -3.72 11.48 -3.22
CA ARG A 198 -2.57 10.56 -3.15
C ARG A 198 -2.66 9.53 -4.24
N SER A 199 -1.54 9.23 -4.89
CA SER A 199 -1.48 8.10 -5.82
C SER A 199 -1.19 6.88 -5.02
N HIS A 200 -1.89 5.80 -5.31
CA HIS A 200 -1.48 4.48 -4.88
C HIS A 200 -0.99 3.72 -6.10
N ILE A 201 0.30 3.40 -6.05
CA ILE A 201 1.00 2.57 -7.02
C ILE A 201 1.31 1.24 -6.33
N SER A 202 0.95 0.15 -6.98
CA SER A 202 1.42 -1.19 -6.65
C SER A 202 1.77 -1.91 -7.94
N VAL A 203 2.96 -2.48 -8.02
CA VAL A 203 3.42 -3.30 -9.14
C VAL A 203 3.89 -4.62 -8.56
N ASP A 204 3.21 -5.73 -8.87
CA ASP A 204 3.58 -7.05 -8.34
C ASP A 204 3.64 -8.15 -9.40
N ALA A 205 4.55 -9.11 -9.17
CA ALA A 205 4.75 -10.27 -10.03
C ALA A 205 5.12 -11.51 -9.22
N LEU A 206 4.60 -12.67 -9.64
CA LEU A 206 4.87 -13.95 -9.01
C LEU A 206 6.24 -14.50 -9.45
N LYS A 207 7.03 -15.04 -8.52
CA LYS A 207 8.38 -15.55 -8.83
C LYS A 207 8.33 -16.71 -9.83
N SER A 208 7.30 -17.56 -9.79
CA SER A 208 7.13 -18.64 -10.76
C SER A 208 6.96 -18.15 -12.20
N ASP A 209 6.28 -17.01 -12.40
CA ASP A 209 6.13 -16.41 -13.72
C ASP A 209 7.46 -15.80 -14.19
N LEU A 210 8.21 -15.15 -13.29
CA LEU A 210 9.56 -14.65 -13.57
C LEU A 210 10.54 -15.78 -13.94
N LEU A 211 10.43 -16.94 -13.27
CA LEU A 211 11.22 -18.12 -13.62
C LEU A 211 10.84 -18.67 -15.00
N GLN A 212 9.56 -18.66 -15.38
CA GLN A 212 9.12 -19.06 -16.72
C GLN A 212 9.62 -18.08 -17.79
N PHE A 213 9.59 -16.78 -17.52
CA PHE A 213 10.17 -15.75 -18.38
C PHE A 213 11.68 -15.98 -18.58
N LYS A 214 12.44 -16.22 -17.50
CA LYS A 214 13.88 -16.55 -17.57
C LYS A 214 14.15 -17.82 -18.37
N GLN A 215 13.28 -18.82 -18.27
CA GLN A 215 13.37 -20.06 -19.05
C GLN A 215 12.98 -19.88 -20.53
N GLY A 216 12.62 -18.68 -20.97
CA GLY A 216 12.16 -18.40 -22.33
C GLY A 216 10.76 -18.95 -22.64
N LYS A 217 10.01 -19.39 -21.62
CA LYS A 217 8.65 -19.92 -21.78
C LYS A 217 7.60 -18.82 -21.93
N LEU A 218 7.90 -17.63 -21.42
CA LEU A 218 7.11 -16.42 -21.61
C LEU A 218 7.95 -15.40 -22.37
N THR A 219 7.34 -14.70 -23.32
CA THR A 219 7.95 -13.52 -23.93
C THR A 219 7.90 -12.33 -22.97
N ARG A 220 8.64 -11.25 -23.26
CA ARG A 220 8.62 -10.04 -22.43
C ARG A 220 7.22 -9.43 -22.38
N GLU A 221 6.51 -9.40 -23.51
CA GLU A 221 5.15 -8.87 -23.62
C GLU A 221 4.16 -9.70 -22.79
N GLN A 222 4.28 -11.03 -22.86
CA GLN A 222 3.45 -11.94 -22.07
C GLN A 222 3.71 -11.78 -20.57
N MET A 223 4.98 -11.58 -20.17
CA MET A 223 5.34 -11.36 -18.79
C MET A 223 4.84 -9.98 -18.30
N LEU A 224 5.00 -8.93 -19.09
CA LEU A 224 4.50 -7.58 -18.78
C LEU A 224 2.97 -7.57 -18.57
N ALA A 225 2.22 -8.38 -19.32
CA ALA A 225 0.78 -8.53 -19.15
C ALA A 225 0.39 -9.29 -17.87
N LYS A 226 1.28 -10.13 -17.35
CA LYS A 226 1.11 -10.86 -16.08
C LYS A 226 1.48 -10.02 -14.85
N ILE A 227 2.26 -8.95 -15.02
CA ILE A 227 2.57 -8.02 -13.92
C ILE A 227 1.29 -7.27 -13.56
N ALA A 228 0.84 -7.45 -12.32
CA ALA A 228 -0.30 -6.72 -11.79
C ALA A 228 0.13 -5.28 -11.48
N VAL A 229 -0.59 -4.31 -12.06
CA VAL A 229 -0.34 -2.88 -11.84
C VAL A 229 -1.61 -2.26 -11.29
N VAL A 230 -1.50 -1.66 -10.12
CA VAL A 230 -2.49 -0.75 -9.55
C VAL A 230 -1.90 0.64 -9.65
N ASN A 231 -2.60 1.53 -10.36
CA ASN A 231 -2.33 2.96 -10.38
C ASN A 231 -3.66 3.67 -10.16
N THR A 232 -3.88 4.13 -8.94
CA THR A 232 -5.15 4.72 -8.52
C THR A 232 -4.91 5.97 -7.70
N GLU A 233 -5.96 6.77 -7.55
CA GLU A 233 -5.92 8.01 -6.79
C GLU A 233 -6.93 7.97 -5.65
N SER A 234 -6.61 8.67 -4.57
CA SER A 234 -7.57 8.93 -3.50
C SER A 234 -8.75 9.74 -4.03
N VAL A 235 -9.95 9.30 -3.69
CA VAL A 235 -11.19 9.99 -4.01
C VAL A 235 -11.69 10.66 -2.73
N ASP A 236 -11.79 11.99 -2.76
CA ASP A 236 -12.27 12.78 -1.60
C ASP A 236 -13.81 12.82 -1.51
N ALA A 237 -14.51 12.12 -2.42
CA ALA A 237 -15.96 12.05 -2.40
C ALA A 237 -16.42 11.28 -1.15
N PRO A 238 -17.28 11.88 -0.30
CA PRO A 238 -17.83 11.17 0.84
C PRO A 238 -18.74 10.05 0.35
N GLU A 239 -18.44 8.83 0.79
CA GLU A 239 -19.19 7.61 0.51
C GLU A 239 -19.85 7.19 1.84
N PRO A 240 -21.16 7.40 2.02
CA PRO A 240 -21.82 7.24 3.32
C PRO A 240 -21.67 5.84 3.93
N ASP A 241 -21.54 4.81 3.10
CA ASP A 241 -21.35 3.43 3.55
C ASP A 241 -19.93 3.16 4.08
N LEU A 242 -18.91 3.82 3.53
CA LEU A 242 -17.54 3.77 4.04
C LEU A 242 -17.40 4.52 5.38
N GLU A 243 -18.05 5.67 5.50
CA GLU A 243 -18.14 6.39 6.78
C GLU A 243 -18.86 5.55 7.84
N LEU A 244 -19.97 4.91 7.46
CA LEU A 244 -20.71 4.02 8.35
C LEU A 244 -19.84 2.86 8.84
N LEU A 245 -19.09 2.20 7.96
CA LEU A 245 -18.18 1.12 8.37
C LEU A 245 -17.08 1.61 9.30
N SER A 246 -16.53 2.80 9.06
CA SER A 246 -15.56 3.43 9.97
C SER A 246 -16.15 3.64 11.36
N SER A 247 -17.39 4.13 11.44
CA SER A 247 -18.12 4.32 12.71
C SER A 247 -18.38 2.99 13.42
N ILE A 248 -18.77 1.95 12.67
CA ILE A 248 -18.97 0.59 13.20
C ILE A 248 -17.67 0.05 13.78
N PHE A 249 -16.55 0.11 13.04
CA PHE A 249 -15.26 -0.37 13.54
C PHE A 249 -14.79 0.43 14.75
N ASN A 250 -14.94 1.76 14.74
CA ASN A 250 -14.63 2.58 15.90
C ASN A 250 -15.41 2.10 17.13
N ARG A 251 -16.71 1.79 16.99
CA ARG A 251 -17.54 1.27 18.09
C ARG A 251 -17.12 -0.12 18.57
N LEU A 252 -16.91 -1.06 17.64
CA LEU A 252 -16.57 -2.47 17.91
C LEU A 252 -15.26 -2.60 18.67
N TYR A 253 -14.26 -1.82 18.25
CA TYR A 253 -12.94 -1.82 18.85
C TYR A 253 -12.79 -0.79 19.99
N ARG A 254 -13.88 -0.30 20.60
CA ARG A 254 -13.73 0.47 21.84
C ARG A 254 -13.38 -0.44 23.01
N SER A 255 -12.68 0.11 24.00
CA SER A 255 -12.26 -0.61 25.21
C SER A 255 -13.41 -1.21 26.03
N ASP A 256 -14.64 -0.69 25.90
CA ASP A 256 -15.83 -1.17 26.61
C ASP A 256 -16.56 -2.32 25.91
N LEU A 257 -16.35 -2.49 24.59
CA LEU A 257 -17.04 -3.49 23.77
C LEU A 257 -16.11 -4.59 23.25
N SER A 258 -14.87 -4.23 22.91
CA SER A 258 -13.86 -5.20 22.50
C SER A 258 -13.47 -6.10 23.67
N LYS A 259 -13.24 -7.38 23.36
CA LYS A 259 -12.73 -8.39 24.29
C LYS A 259 -11.25 -8.69 24.08
N THR A 260 -10.66 -8.13 23.03
CA THR A 260 -9.28 -8.38 22.62
C THR A 260 -8.50 -7.06 22.59
N TYR A 261 -8.28 -6.50 21.41
CA TYR A 261 -7.60 -5.23 21.21
C TYR A 261 -8.60 -4.10 20.99
N PHE A 262 -8.25 -2.89 21.42
CA PHE A 262 -9.09 -1.71 21.31
C PHE A 262 -8.37 -0.54 20.63
N THR A 263 -9.10 0.49 20.21
CA THR A 263 -8.58 1.71 19.58
C THR A 263 -9.15 2.95 20.26
N ASP A 264 -8.41 4.06 20.19
CA ASP A 264 -8.81 5.37 20.70
C ASP A 264 -9.38 6.23 19.55
N ASN A 265 -10.40 5.71 18.86
CA ASN A 265 -11.10 6.37 17.74
C ASN A 265 -10.21 6.83 16.58
N SER A 266 -9.13 6.10 16.29
CA SER A 266 -8.17 6.48 15.25
C SER A 266 -8.39 5.76 13.93
N ILE A 267 -9.61 5.25 13.68
CA ILE A 267 -9.92 4.53 12.43
C ILE A 267 -10.37 5.54 11.38
N TYR A 268 -9.60 5.64 10.31
CA TYR A 268 -9.94 6.39 9.11
C TYR A 268 -9.79 5.49 7.89
N TYR A 269 -10.32 5.95 6.75
CA TYR A 269 -10.23 5.21 5.49
C TYR A 269 -9.76 6.11 4.36
N GLU A 270 -9.21 5.48 3.33
CA GLU A 270 -8.88 6.09 2.04
C GLU A 270 -9.62 5.31 0.94
N ARG A 271 -10.45 6.01 0.16
CA ARG A 271 -11.10 5.45 -1.04
C ARG A 271 -10.17 5.58 -2.22
N LEU A 272 -9.84 4.47 -2.86
CA LEU A 272 -8.96 4.39 -4.02
C LEU A 272 -9.74 3.91 -5.25
N LYS A 273 -9.89 4.77 -6.26
CA LYS A 273 -10.70 4.48 -7.47
C LYS A 273 -10.30 3.16 -8.17
N ASN A 274 -11.26 2.31 -8.51
CA ASN A 274 -11.02 1.01 -9.19
C ASN A 274 -10.10 0.05 -8.41
N PHE A 275 -9.83 0.33 -7.13
CA PHE A 275 -9.03 -0.55 -6.26
C PHE A 275 -9.83 -0.93 -5.02
N GLY A 276 -10.50 0.03 -4.41
CA GLY A 276 -11.43 -0.19 -3.30
C GLY A 276 -11.22 0.78 -2.16
N ALA A 277 -11.33 0.32 -0.92
CA ALA A 277 -11.17 1.15 0.28
C ALA A 277 -10.17 0.54 1.25
N VAL A 278 -9.27 1.37 1.78
CA VAL A 278 -8.24 0.99 2.75
C VAL A 278 -8.54 1.66 4.07
N TYR A 279 -8.80 0.86 5.10
CA TYR A 279 -9.01 1.32 6.47
C TYR A 279 -7.70 1.20 7.24
N TYR A 280 -7.35 2.24 7.99
CA TYR A 280 -6.18 2.25 8.84
C TYR A 280 -6.64 2.28 10.28
N MET A 281 -6.18 1.31 11.07
CA MET A 281 -6.45 1.24 12.50
C MET A 281 -5.17 1.03 13.28
N LYS A 282 -5.07 1.71 14.43
CA LYS A 282 -4.06 1.43 15.44
C LYS A 282 -4.76 0.84 16.64
N VAL A 283 -4.32 -0.34 17.05
CA VAL A 283 -4.95 -1.09 18.14
C VAL A 283 -3.99 -1.33 19.29
N TYR A 284 -4.53 -1.32 20.50
CA TYR A 284 -3.86 -1.45 21.77
C TYR A 284 -4.45 -2.64 22.51
N SER A 285 -3.63 -3.38 23.25
CA SER A 285 -4.10 -4.40 24.19
C SER A 285 -4.08 -3.91 25.63
N SER A 286 -3.30 -2.85 25.91
CA SER A 286 -3.05 -2.35 27.26
C SER A 286 -2.65 -0.87 27.25
N ASN A 287 -2.96 -0.17 28.34
CA ASN A 287 -2.48 1.17 28.64
C ASN A 287 -1.42 1.12 29.74
N GLN A 288 -0.30 1.81 29.54
CA GLN A 288 0.70 2.02 30.58
C GLN A 288 0.20 3.12 31.53
N ARG A 289 0.14 2.83 32.84
CA ARG A 289 -0.32 3.80 33.85
C ARG A 289 0.83 4.42 34.63
N ASP A 290 1.78 3.60 35.03
CA ASP A 290 2.95 3.99 35.82
C ASP A 290 4.20 3.27 35.25
N MET A 291 5.36 3.50 35.84
CA MET A 291 6.60 2.82 35.47
C MET A 291 6.40 1.29 35.61
N PHE A 292 6.37 0.58 34.47
CA PHE A 292 6.19 -0.88 34.36
C PHE A 292 4.84 -1.45 34.83
N LYS A 293 3.80 -0.62 34.96
CA LYS A 293 2.45 -1.08 35.28
C LYS A 293 1.47 -0.86 34.13
N TYR A 294 0.74 -1.93 33.81
CA TYR A 294 -0.18 -1.98 32.69
C TYR A 294 -1.61 -2.25 33.14
N SER A 295 -2.56 -1.66 32.42
CA SER A 295 -3.98 -1.97 32.52
C SER A 295 -4.47 -2.50 31.18
N MET A 296 -5.34 -3.51 31.18
CA MET A 296 -5.99 -4.08 30.00
C MET A 296 -7.52 -3.87 30.12
N PRO A 297 -8.04 -2.72 29.66
CA PRO A 297 -9.45 -2.37 29.83
C PRO A 297 -10.44 -3.40 29.28
N THR A 298 -10.11 -4.03 28.14
CA THR A 298 -10.94 -5.04 27.48
C THR A 298 -11.15 -6.29 28.33
N LEU A 299 -10.20 -6.58 29.22
CA LEU A 299 -10.26 -7.70 30.18
C LEU A 299 -10.57 -7.26 31.60
N LYS A 300 -10.71 -5.95 31.86
CA LYS A 300 -10.86 -5.36 33.20
C LYS A 300 -9.75 -5.80 34.16
N LEU A 301 -8.52 -5.85 33.66
CA LEU A 301 -7.32 -6.14 34.44
C LEU A 301 -6.52 -4.85 34.66
N ASP A 302 -6.03 -4.68 35.87
CA ASP A 302 -5.23 -3.53 36.29
C ASP A 302 -3.96 -3.99 37.02
N ASP A 303 -2.99 -3.09 37.16
CA ASP A 303 -1.72 -3.31 37.87
C ASP A 303 -0.93 -4.54 37.40
N LEU A 304 -0.99 -4.86 36.10
CA LEU A 304 -0.23 -5.97 35.52
C LEU A 304 1.25 -5.59 35.36
N ASP A 305 2.14 -6.52 35.67
CA ASP A 305 3.54 -6.45 35.26
C ASP A 305 3.71 -6.72 33.75
N GLN A 306 4.89 -6.40 33.21
CA GLN A 306 5.22 -6.56 31.78
C GLN A 306 5.04 -8.01 31.30
N ALA A 307 5.55 -9.01 32.03
CA ALA A 307 5.55 -10.40 31.60
C ALA A 307 4.11 -10.97 31.55
N THR A 308 3.30 -10.64 32.55
CA THR A 308 1.88 -11.01 32.61
C THR A 308 1.10 -10.33 31.48
N ARG A 309 1.37 -9.04 31.22
CA ARG A 309 0.80 -8.31 30.11
C ARG A 309 1.15 -8.98 28.78
N ASP A 310 2.41 -9.23 28.50
CA ASP A 310 2.89 -9.77 27.22
C ASP A 310 2.32 -11.16 26.93
N LYS A 311 2.27 -12.02 27.95
CA LYS A 311 1.59 -13.31 27.87
C LYS A 311 0.13 -13.15 27.45
N LYS A 312 -0.60 -12.21 28.06
CA LYS A 312 -2.00 -11.93 27.73
C LYS A 312 -2.16 -11.37 26.32
N VAL A 313 -1.30 -10.45 25.89
CA VAL A 313 -1.32 -9.91 24.52
C VAL A 313 -1.16 -11.03 23.48
N LYS A 314 -0.22 -11.95 23.72
CA LYS A 314 0.01 -13.12 22.86
C LYS A 314 -1.21 -14.05 22.82
N GLU A 315 -1.84 -14.32 23.97
CA GLU A 315 -3.05 -15.14 24.06
C GLU A 315 -4.25 -14.51 23.30
N LEU A 316 -4.38 -13.18 23.32
CA LEU A 316 -5.49 -12.47 22.67
C LEU A 316 -5.33 -12.36 21.14
N TYR A 317 -4.11 -12.42 20.61
CA TYR A 317 -3.86 -12.17 19.19
C TYR A 317 -4.62 -13.10 18.23
N PRO A 318 -4.67 -14.43 18.42
CA PRO A 318 -5.44 -15.30 17.54
C PRO A 318 -6.94 -15.01 17.56
N ALA A 319 -7.49 -14.63 18.72
CA ALA A 319 -8.89 -14.25 18.84
C ALA A 319 -9.16 -12.94 18.10
N PHE A 320 -8.27 -11.95 18.21
CA PHE A 320 -8.35 -10.70 17.47
C PHE A 320 -8.29 -10.90 15.96
N GLU A 321 -7.35 -11.72 15.45
CA GLU A 321 -7.26 -11.99 14.01
C GLU A 321 -8.55 -12.62 13.47
N LYS A 322 -9.15 -13.54 14.24
CA LYS A 322 -10.43 -14.16 13.91
C LYS A 322 -11.57 -13.14 13.92
N GLU A 323 -11.70 -12.37 15.00
CA GLU A 323 -12.73 -11.33 15.15
C GLU A 323 -12.63 -10.29 14.02
N LEU A 324 -11.41 -9.88 13.64
CA LEU A 324 -11.20 -8.95 12.54
C LEU A 324 -11.76 -9.48 11.22
N LYS A 325 -11.45 -10.74 10.86
CA LYS A 325 -11.99 -11.36 9.65
C LYS A 325 -13.52 -11.42 9.68
N GLU A 326 -14.08 -11.84 10.81
CA GLU A 326 -15.53 -11.92 10.96
C GLU A 326 -16.21 -10.56 10.85
N ASN A 327 -15.64 -9.54 11.50
CA ASN A 327 -16.16 -8.17 11.46
C ASN A 327 -16.06 -7.57 10.05
N MET A 328 -14.97 -7.85 9.31
CA MET A 328 -14.84 -7.43 7.91
C MET A 328 -15.94 -8.03 7.02
N ILE A 329 -16.32 -9.29 7.23
CA ILE A 329 -17.39 -9.94 6.46
C ILE A 329 -18.77 -9.44 6.90
N GLU A 330 -19.05 -9.45 8.20
CA GLU A 330 -20.37 -9.13 8.76
C GLU A 330 -20.79 -7.69 8.51
N TYR A 331 -19.83 -6.75 8.66
CA TYR A 331 -20.08 -5.33 8.49
C TYR A 331 -19.65 -4.82 7.12
N GLY A 332 -18.63 -5.39 6.49
CA GLY A 332 -18.24 -5.01 5.13
C GLY A 332 -19.31 -5.31 4.08
N ARG A 333 -20.25 -6.21 4.34
CA ARG A 333 -21.42 -6.46 3.45
C ARG A 333 -22.30 -5.22 3.23
N THR A 334 -22.18 -4.19 4.05
CA THR A 334 -22.92 -2.92 3.87
C THR A 334 -22.31 -2.01 2.81
N LEU A 335 -21.10 -2.31 2.33
CA LEU A 335 -20.39 -1.52 1.34
C LEU A 335 -20.97 -1.76 -0.07
N LYS A 336 -21.79 -0.82 -0.53
CA LYS A 336 -22.41 -0.81 -1.86
C LYS A 336 -21.61 0.02 -2.86
N SER A 337 -20.77 0.93 -2.39
CA SER A 337 -19.90 1.81 -3.19
C SER A 337 -18.71 1.09 -3.84
N LEU A 338 -18.43 -0.14 -3.44
CA LEU A 338 -17.36 -0.97 -4.00
C LEU A 338 -17.86 -1.82 -5.18
N ASN A 339 -17.15 -1.77 -6.30
CA ASN A 339 -17.36 -2.67 -7.45
C ASN A 339 -16.85 -4.08 -7.15
N ASP A 340 -17.32 -5.08 -7.89
CA ASP A 340 -17.05 -6.51 -7.59
C ASP A 340 -15.57 -6.88 -7.58
N ASP A 341 -14.76 -6.19 -8.39
CA ASP A 341 -13.32 -6.35 -8.53
C ASP A 341 -12.50 -5.57 -7.48
N GLU A 342 -13.12 -4.59 -6.82
CA GLU A 342 -12.51 -3.79 -5.78
C GLU A 342 -12.42 -4.53 -4.44
N GLN A 343 -11.56 -4.04 -3.55
CA GLN A 343 -11.22 -4.69 -2.28
C GLN A 343 -11.52 -3.80 -1.08
N LEU A 344 -11.98 -4.44 0.00
CA LEU A 344 -11.90 -3.88 1.33
C LEU A 344 -10.59 -4.33 1.97
N ILE A 345 -9.74 -3.38 2.33
CA ILE A 345 -8.45 -3.61 2.98
C ILE A 345 -8.48 -2.95 4.36
N VAL A 346 -7.95 -3.64 5.36
CA VAL A 346 -7.81 -3.13 6.73
C VAL A 346 -6.37 -3.31 7.18
N ASN A 347 -5.65 -2.20 7.27
CA ASN A 347 -4.30 -2.09 7.79
C ASN A 347 -4.35 -1.84 9.29
N VAL A 348 -3.83 -2.77 10.06
CA VAL A 348 -3.82 -2.74 11.52
C VAL A 348 -2.40 -2.63 12.02
N LYS A 349 -2.11 -1.57 12.78
CA LYS A 349 -0.90 -1.47 13.58
C LYS A 349 -1.17 -2.01 14.98
N LEU A 350 -0.44 -3.04 15.36
CA LEU A 350 -0.61 -3.70 16.66
C LEU A 350 0.16 -2.97 17.75
N THR A 351 -0.25 -3.23 18.99
CA THR A 351 0.45 -2.76 20.18
C THR A 351 1.88 -3.31 20.20
N ARG A 352 2.81 -2.54 20.78
CA ARG A 352 4.17 -3.03 20.98
C ARG A 352 4.17 -4.18 21.98
N CYS A 353 4.86 -5.28 21.69
CA CYS A 353 4.95 -6.47 22.54
C CYS A 353 6.26 -7.19 22.24
N ASP A 354 7.30 -6.87 23.02
CA ASP A 354 8.66 -7.34 22.77
C ASP A 354 8.74 -8.87 23.00
N ASP A 355 9.32 -9.61 22.05
CA ASP A 355 9.47 -11.08 22.06
C ASP A 355 8.14 -11.87 22.17
N CYS A 356 7.02 -11.23 21.84
CA CYS A 356 5.72 -11.88 21.90
C CYS A 356 5.49 -12.85 20.74
N GLY A 357 6.24 -12.73 19.64
CA GLY A 357 6.06 -13.57 18.46
C GLY A 357 4.78 -13.23 17.69
N ILE A 358 4.28 -12.00 17.85
CA ILE A 358 3.15 -11.44 17.10
C ILE A 358 3.69 -10.41 16.10
N PRO A 359 3.01 -10.11 14.99
CA PRO A 359 3.52 -9.11 14.06
C PRO A 359 3.35 -7.66 14.57
N TYR A 360 4.14 -6.73 14.06
CA TYR A 360 3.97 -5.28 14.28
C TYR A 360 2.71 -4.75 13.61
N SER A 361 2.31 -5.37 12.49
CA SER A 361 1.13 -4.97 11.73
C SER A 361 0.49 -6.17 11.04
N ILE A 362 -0.79 -6.06 10.71
CA ILE A 362 -1.48 -6.99 9.81
C ILE A 362 -2.24 -6.20 8.74
N GLU A 363 -2.23 -6.71 7.52
CA GLU A 363 -3.09 -6.24 6.42
C GLU A 363 -4.10 -7.35 6.15
N ALA A 364 -5.38 -7.06 6.36
CA ALA A 364 -6.48 -7.95 6.03
C ALA A 364 -7.18 -7.46 4.76
N SER A 365 -7.40 -8.32 3.77
CA SER A 365 -8.07 -7.93 2.53
C SER A 365 -9.12 -8.94 2.07
N VAL A 366 -10.18 -8.42 1.46
CA VAL A 366 -11.27 -9.21 0.88
C VAL A 366 -11.87 -8.50 -0.34
N LYS A 367 -12.23 -9.25 -1.38
CA LYS A 367 -12.92 -8.70 -2.55
C LYS A 367 -14.35 -8.32 -2.23
N ALA A 368 -14.84 -7.23 -2.80
CA ALA A 368 -16.22 -6.79 -2.63
C ALA A 368 -17.22 -7.81 -3.19
N SER A 369 -16.87 -8.57 -4.24
CA SER A 369 -17.70 -9.68 -4.72
C SER A 369 -18.04 -10.69 -3.62
N VAL A 370 -17.07 -11.04 -2.77
CA VAL A 370 -17.26 -11.95 -1.63
C VAL A 370 -18.23 -11.34 -0.61
N LEU A 371 -18.09 -10.04 -0.32
CA LEU A 371 -18.98 -9.32 0.59
C LEU A 371 -20.42 -9.31 0.07
N LYS A 372 -20.62 -9.08 -1.23
CA LYS A 372 -21.93 -9.08 -1.90
C LYS A 372 -22.54 -10.48 -1.98
N GLU A 373 -21.74 -11.49 -2.29
CA GLU A 373 -22.19 -12.90 -2.29
C GLU A 373 -22.66 -13.31 -0.90
N HIS A 374 -21.93 -12.92 0.15
CA HIS A 374 -22.35 -13.14 1.53
C HIS A 374 -23.64 -12.36 1.87
N ALA A 375 -23.73 -11.08 1.50
CA ALA A 375 -24.92 -10.24 1.70
C ALA A 375 -26.19 -10.86 1.06
N SER A 376 -26.03 -11.48 -0.11
CA SER A 376 -27.12 -12.14 -0.85
C SER A 376 -27.44 -13.56 -0.39
N GLY A 377 -26.70 -14.10 0.60
CA GLY A 377 -26.85 -15.47 1.08
C GLY A 377 -26.29 -16.55 0.15
N LYS A 378 -25.62 -16.17 -0.96
CA LYS A 378 -24.95 -17.11 -1.88
C LYS A 378 -23.72 -17.76 -1.25
N LEU A 379 -23.09 -17.08 -0.29
CA LEU A 379 -21.89 -17.55 0.40
C LEU A 379 -22.12 -17.54 1.92
N SER A 380 -21.83 -18.67 2.59
CA SER A 380 -21.95 -18.75 4.05
C SER A 380 -20.91 -17.86 4.74
N LYS A 381 -21.14 -17.52 6.01
CA LYS A 381 -20.20 -16.70 6.79
C LYS A 381 -18.82 -17.36 6.85
N GLU A 382 -18.76 -18.65 7.12
CA GLU A 382 -17.50 -19.41 7.26
C GLU A 382 -16.75 -19.44 5.93
N ALA A 383 -17.48 -19.66 4.83
CA ALA A 383 -16.90 -19.65 3.49
C ALA A 383 -16.36 -18.24 3.13
N ALA A 384 -17.11 -17.18 3.44
CA ALA A 384 -16.68 -15.80 3.21
C ALA A 384 -15.45 -15.42 4.06
N VAL A 385 -15.44 -15.78 5.34
CA VAL A 385 -14.30 -15.55 6.27
C VAL A 385 -13.04 -16.24 5.76
N SER A 386 -13.15 -17.44 5.18
CA SER A 386 -12.00 -18.15 4.59
C SER A 386 -11.39 -17.46 3.37
N LYS A 387 -12.13 -16.54 2.72
CA LYS A 387 -11.65 -15.73 1.59
C LYS A 387 -10.94 -14.46 2.02
N VAL A 388 -10.94 -14.12 3.32
CA VAL A 388 -10.16 -12.99 3.83
C VAL A 388 -8.69 -13.38 3.89
N VAL A 389 -7.86 -12.65 3.17
CA VAL A 389 -6.41 -12.84 3.14
C VAL A 389 -5.77 -11.99 4.23
N ILE A 390 -4.89 -12.57 5.04
CA ILE A 390 -4.09 -11.84 6.03
C ILE A 390 -2.64 -11.87 5.60
N LYS A 391 -2.02 -10.68 5.53
CA LYS A 391 -0.57 -10.52 5.46
C LYS A 391 -0.08 -10.01 6.81
N LYS A 392 1.04 -10.55 7.29
CA LYS A 392 1.60 -10.23 8.61
C LYS A 392 2.91 -9.48 8.41
N GLY A 393 3.02 -8.31 9.03
CA GLY A 393 4.27 -7.56 9.05
C GLY A 393 5.38 -8.29 9.85
N PRO A 394 6.53 -7.64 10.02
CA PRO A 394 7.63 -8.18 10.81
C PRO A 394 7.19 -8.59 12.22
N ILE A 395 7.78 -9.65 12.76
CA ILE A 395 7.47 -10.16 14.09
C ILE A 395 8.15 -9.29 15.16
N GLN A 396 7.44 -9.07 16.28
CA GLN A 396 7.90 -8.37 17.48
C GLN A 396 8.53 -9.31 18.50
#